data_AF-A0A5J4RMN6-F1
#
_entry.id   AF-A0A5J4RMN6-F1
#
_cell.length_a   1.000
_cell.length_b   1.000
_cell.length_c   1.000
_cell.angle_alpha   90.00
_cell.angle_beta   90.00
_cell.angle_gamma   90.00
#
_symmetry.space_group_name_H-M   'P 1'
#
loop_
_entity.id
_entity.type
_entity.pdbx_description
1 polymer ?
#
loop_
_entity_poly.entity_id
_entity_poly.type
_entity_poly.pdbx_seq_one_letter_code
_entity_poly.pdbx_strand_id
1 'polypeptide(L)'
;IIVGFLSNQKPSLPATVQELAQPLVDPSVELYHKASSTVAKLWTHEGYRVFRDRLIDNADRNAFDQVISDVQRDFFIYPKEPLSEPFVIEELPNQLVFADFPERPAQPQIYKEFKMDDELSRILMDHLDDYNLTSQKPMHLILFDDAILHLAQIARSGRQSLIRLAALIANCKLQTVEVIKSYGQMVFREDLKKSLRVAGEKKQQCV
;
A
#
# COMPACT_ATOMS: atom_id res chain seq x y z
N ILE A 1 8.97 -22.33 1.10
CA ILE A 1 9.19 -22.79 -0.30
C ILE A 1 8.87 -21.67 -1.30
N ILE A 2 7.65 -21.11 -1.30
CA ILE A 2 7.26 -20.03 -2.23
C ILE A 2 8.15 -18.78 -2.10
N VAL A 3 8.36 -18.27 -0.87
CA VAL A 3 9.23 -17.11 -0.62
C VAL A 3 10.67 -17.37 -1.11
N GLY A 4 11.24 -18.54 -0.81
CA GLY A 4 12.58 -18.92 -1.27
C GLY A 4 12.67 -19.07 -2.80
N PHE A 5 11.63 -19.59 -3.45
CA PHE A 5 11.55 -19.67 -4.90
C PHE A 5 11.47 -18.28 -5.55
N LEU A 6 10.57 -17.42 -5.05
CA LEU A 6 10.39 -16.05 -5.57
C LEU A 6 11.64 -15.20 -5.34
N SER A 7 12.30 -15.31 -4.19
CA SER A 7 13.56 -14.60 -3.93
C SER A 7 14.68 -15.02 -4.88
N ASN A 8 14.75 -16.31 -5.23
CA ASN A 8 15.78 -16.83 -6.15
C ASN A 8 15.51 -16.51 -7.62
N GLN A 9 14.24 -16.41 -8.03
CA GLN A 9 13.84 -16.08 -9.40
C GLN A 9 13.57 -14.59 -9.62
N LYS A 10 13.53 -13.76 -8.57
CA LYS A 10 13.22 -12.32 -8.67
C LYS A 10 13.93 -11.60 -9.82
N PRO A 11 15.25 -11.74 -10.06
CA PRO A 11 15.93 -11.00 -11.14
C PRO A 11 15.60 -11.49 -12.56
N SER A 12 15.04 -12.68 -12.75
CA SER A 12 14.68 -13.23 -14.08
C SER A 12 13.22 -12.99 -14.47
N LEU A 13 12.38 -12.57 -13.52
CA LEU A 13 10.95 -12.35 -13.74
C LEU A 13 10.67 -10.96 -14.37
N PRO A 14 9.57 -10.79 -15.13
CA PRO A 14 9.13 -9.48 -15.59
C PRO A 14 8.92 -8.49 -14.42
N ALA A 15 9.19 -7.20 -14.65
CA ALA A 15 9.14 -6.18 -13.60
C ALA A 15 7.79 -6.13 -12.83
N THR A 16 6.67 -6.33 -13.52
CA THR A 16 5.33 -6.41 -12.91
C THR A 16 5.17 -7.61 -11.98
N VAL A 17 5.78 -8.74 -12.32
CA VAL A 17 5.77 -9.93 -11.46
C VAL A 17 6.70 -9.72 -10.25
N GLN A 18 7.81 -9.00 -10.43
CA GLN A 18 8.66 -8.61 -9.30
C GLN A 18 7.93 -7.67 -8.32
N GLU A 19 7.14 -6.73 -8.84
CA GLU A 19 6.30 -5.82 -8.05
C GLU A 19 5.25 -6.60 -7.24
N LEU A 20 4.53 -7.52 -7.88
CA LEU A 20 3.58 -8.43 -7.23
C LEU A 20 4.26 -9.29 -6.14
N ALA A 21 5.46 -9.79 -6.41
CA ALA A 21 6.18 -10.67 -5.50
C ALA A 21 6.84 -9.93 -4.32
N GLN A 22 7.03 -8.61 -4.42
CA GLN A 22 7.80 -7.85 -3.43
C GLN A 22 7.21 -7.96 -2.02
N PRO A 23 5.90 -7.74 -1.77
CA PRO A 23 5.31 -7.90 -0.43
C PRO A 23 5.28 -9.35 0.07
N LEU A 24 5.44 -10.34 -0.82
CA LEU A 24 5.47 -11.74 -0.41
C LEU A 24 6.86 -12.18 0.09
N VAL A 25 7.90 -11.44 -0.27
CA VAL A 25 9.29 -11.74 0.09
C VAL A 25 9.91 -10.72 1.05
N ASP A 26 9.17 -9.65 1.37
CA ASP A 26 9.65 -8.59 2.24
C ASP A 26 9.61 -9.05 3.72
N PRO A 27 10.74 -8.97 4.44
CA PRO A 27 10.80 -9.38 5.85
C PRO A 27 9.96 -8.51 6.78
N SER A 28 9.57 -7.30 6.37
CA SER A 28 8.67 -6.41 7.13
C SER A 28 7.21 -6.86 7.10
N VAL A 29 6.89 -7.86 6.28
CA VAL A 29 5.52 -8.35 6.12
C VAL A 29 5.27 -9.50 7.09
N GLU A 30 4.20 -9.38 7.86
CA GLU A 30 3.84 -10.36 8.89
C GLU A 30 3.19 -11.62 8.28
N LEU A 31 3.97 -12.41 7.53
CA LEU A 31 3.51 -13.64 6.87
C LEU A 31 3.99 -14.92 7.56
N TYR A 32 5.16 -14.88 8.19
CA TYR A 32 5.90 -16.10 8.56
C TYR A 32 5.23 -16.95 9.66
N HIS A 33 4.24 -16.41 10.36
CA HIS A 33 3.48 -17.10 11.40
C HIS A 33 1.97 -17.23 11.10
N LYS A 34 1.52 -16.78 9.92
CA LYS A 34 0.09 -16.76 9.57
C LYS A 34 -0.31 -17.93 8.68
N ALA A 35 -1.61 -18.23 8.65
CA ALA A 35 -2.17 -19.35 7.91
C ALA A 35 -1.94 -19.20 6.39
N SER A 36 -1.98 -20.32 5.68
CA SER A 36 -1.93 -20.39 4.21
C SER A 36 -2.95 -19.46 3.54
N SER A 37 -4.11 -19.27 4.17
CA SER A 37 -5.16 -18.35 3.75
C SER A 37 -4.72 -16.89 3.70
N THR A 38 -3.87 -16.42 4.64
CA THR A 38 -3.36 -15.03 4.64
C THR A 38 -2.44 -14.78 3.44
N VAL A 39 -1.62 -15.76 3.07
CA VAL A 39 -0.75 -15.67 1.88
C VAL A 39 -1.60 -15.57 0.60
N ALA A 40 -2.68 -16.35 0.52
CA ALA A 40 -3.61 -16.30 -0.61
C ALA A 40 -4.31 -14.94 -0.72
N LYS A 41 -4.79 -14.39 0.42
CA LYS A 41 -5.40 -13.07 0.50
C LYS A 41 -4.44 -11.96 0.05
N LEU A 42 -3.22 -11.98 0.56
CA LEU A 42 -2.21 -10.99 0.21
C LEU A 42 -1.84 -11.07 -1.28
N TRP A 43 -1.61 -12.28 -1.81
CA TRP A 43 -1.31 -12.46 -3.23
C TRP A 43 -2.44 -11.93 -4.11
N THR A 44 -3.69 -12.20 -3.72
CA THR A 44 -4.88 -11.69 -4.40
C THR A 44 -4.91 -10.17 -4.36
N HIS A 45 -4.84 -9.57 -3.17
CA HIS A 45 -4.83 -8.11 -2.99
C HIS A 45 -3.76 -7.43 -3.85
N GLU A 46 -2.54 -7.95 -3.83
CA GLU A 46 -1.44 -7.43 -4.62
C GLU A 46 -1.63 -7.62 -6.13
N GLY A 47 -2.26 -8.71 -6.55
CA GLY A 47 -2.67 -8.92 -7.94
C GLY A 47 -3.62 -7.82 -8.42
N TYR A 48 -4.63 -7.49 -7.61
CA TYR A 48 -5.55 -6.39 -7.91
C TYR A 48 -4.81 -5.05 -7.99
N ARG A 49 -3.93 -4.75 -7.03
CA ARG A 49 -3.16 -3.50 -6.98
C ARG A 49 -2.20 -3.32 -8.17
N VAL A 50 -1.45 -4.36 -8.52
CA VAL A 50 -0.40 -4.27 -9.53
C VAL A 50 -0.97 -4.32 -10.95
N PHE A 51 -2.02 -5.11 -11.17
CA PHE A 51 -2.57 -5.34 -12.51
C PHE A 51 -3.93 -4.66 -12.70
N ARG A 52 -4.92 -5.01 -11.87
CA ARG A 52 -6.31 -4.58 -12.08
C ARG A 52 -6.49 -3.07 -12.01
N ASP A 53 -5.76 -2.39 -11.13
CA ASP A 53 -5.81 -0.93 -11.00
C ASP A 53 -5.33 -0.17 -12.24
N ARG A 54 -4.57 -0.82 -13.12
CA ARG A 54 -4.08 -0.25 -14.40
C ARG A 54 -5.06 -0.49 -15.55
N LEU A 55 -6.08 -1.31 -15.34
CA LEU A 55 -7.11 -1.61 -16.35
C LEU A 55 -8.20 -0.54 -16.32
N ILE A 56 -8.58 -0.08 -17.51
CA ILE A 56 -9.58 0.97 -17.70
C ILE A 56 -10.95 0.34 -18.00
N ASP A 57 -10.96 -0.66 -18.87
CA ASP A 57 -12.17 -1.29 -19.37
C ASP A 57 -12.69 -2.37 -18.44
N ASN A 58 -14.02 -2.41 -18.28
CA ASN A 58 -14.67 -3.40 -17.42
C ASN A 58 -14.53 -4.83 -17.99
N ALA A 59 -14.40 -4.98 -19.31
CA ALA A 59 -14.15 -6.27 -19.93
C ALA A 59 -12.79 -6.85 -19.49
N ASP A 60 -11.73 -6.05 -19.52
CA ASP A 60 -10.40 -6.46 -19.08
C ASP A 60 -10.37 -6.73 -17.57
N ARG A 61 -11.06 -5.90 -16.77
CA ARG A 61 -11.19 -6.13 -15.33
C ARG A 61 -11.86 -7.47 -15.04
N ASN A 62 -12.97 -7.78 -15.71
CA ASN A 62 -13.67 -9.06 -15.53
C ASN A 62 -12.81 -10.25 -15.99
N ALA A 63 -12.08 -10.10 -17.09
CA ALA A 63 -11.15 -11.13 -17.56
C ALA A 63 -10.01 -11.37 -16.54
N PHE A 64 -9.47 -10.30 -15.95
CA PHE A 64 -8.47 -10.41 -14.89
C PHE A 64 -9.03 -11.06 -13.62
N ASP A 65 -10.25 -10.69 -13.22
CA ASP A 65 -10.93 -11.27 -12.06
C ASP A 65 -11.10 -12.79 -12.23
N GLN A 66 -11.38 -13.25 -13.45
CA GLN A 66 -11.42 -14.68 -13.78
C GLN A 66 -10.04 -15.36 -13.64
N VAL A 67 -8.98 -14.73 -14.16
CA VAL A 67 -7.60 -15.26 -14.03
C VAL A 67 -7.20 -15.44 -12.56
N ILE A 68 -7.50 -14.44 -11.72
CA ILE A 68 -7.23 -14.52 -10.29
C ILE A 68 -8.02 -15.67 -9.64
N SER A 69 -9.31 -15.82 -9.97
CA SER A 69 -10.13 -16.92 -9.48
C SER A 69 -9.58 -18.29 -9.85
N ASP A 70 -9.09 -18.44 -11.09
CA ASP A 70 -8.49 -19.69 -11.56
C ASP A 70 -7.19 -20.02 -10.80
N VAL A 71 -6.32 -19.02 -10.59
CA VAL A 71 -5.07 -19.22 -9.82
C VAL A 71 -5.37 -19.54 -8.35
N GLN A 72 -6.38 -18.91 -7.75
CA GLN A 72 -6.82 -19.23 -6.40
C GLN A 72 -7.24 -20.70 -6.29
N ARG A 73 -8.06 -21.16 -7.23
CA ARG A 73 -8.52 -22.55 -7.27
C ARG A 73 -7.35 -23.54 -7.41
N ASP A 74 -6.45 -23.27 -8.36
CA ASP A 74 -5.44 -24.23 -8.77
C ASP A 74 -4.25 -24.30 -7.79
N PHE A 75 -3.94 -23.22 -7.08
CA PHE A 75 -2.77 -23.14 -6.20
C PHE A 75 -3.08 -23.00 -4.70
N PHE A 76 -4.25 -22.49 -4.33
CA PHE A 76 -4.60 -22.21 -2.93
C PHE A 76 -5.76 -23.06 -2.41
N ILE A 77 -6.66 -23.58 -3.25
CA ILE A 77 -7.82 -24.38 -2.84
C ILE A 77 -7.58 -25.90 -2.94
N TYR A 78 -6.67 -26.37 -3.82
CA TYR A 78 -6.47 -27.81 -4.02
C TYR A 78 -4.98 -28.19 -4.20
N PRO A 79 -4.43 -29.24 -3.53
CA PRO A 79 -4.98 -30.09 -2.48
C PRO A 79 -4.13 -30.01 -1.19
N LYS A 80 -4.25 -28.94 -0.39
CA LYS A 80 -3.80 -28.94 1.03
C LYS A 80 -4.65 -27.95 1.81
N GLU A 81 -5.57 -28.53 2.59
CA GLU A 81 -6.61 -27.86 3.39
C GLU A 81 -7.70 -27.24 2.52
N PRO A 82 -8.95 -27.75 2.56
CA PRO A 82 -10.06 -26.96 2.08
C PRO A 82 -10.02 -25.68 2.92
N LEU A 83 -9.79 -24.53 2.29
CA LEU A 83 -10.26 -23.28 2.87
C LEU A 83 -11.71 -23.57 3.25
N SER A 84 -12.01 -23.51 4.56
CA SER A 84 -13.26 -24.00 5.16
C SER A 84 -14.49 -23.45 4.45
N GLU A 85 -14.30 -22.33 3.76
CA GLU A 85 -15.22 -21.75 2.79
C GLU A 85 -14.38 -21.30 1.58
N PRO A 86 -14.86 -21.48 0.34
CA PRO A 86 -14.25 -20.82 -0.81
C PRO A 86 -14.20 -19.33 -0.48
N PHE A 87 -13.03 -18.70 -0.58
CA PHE A 87 -12.90 -17.26 -0.42
C PHE A 87 -13.79 -16.61 -1.48
N VAL A 88 -14.99 -16.20 -1.07
CA VAL A 88 -15.92 -15.52 -1.95
C VAL A 88 -15.40 -14.09 -2.05
N ILE A 89 -14.93 -13.71 -3.24
CA ILE A 89 -14.54 -12.33 -3.57
C ILE A 89 -15.74 -11.34 -3.39
N GLU A 90 -16.92 -11.86 -3.04
CA GLU A 90 -18.09 -11.09 -2.61
C GLU A 90 -17.92 -10.43 -1.23
N GLU A 91 -17.01 -10.89 -0.36
CA GLU A 91 -16.48 -10.02 0.69
C GLU A 91 -15.63 -8.95 -0.02
N LEU A 92 -16.27 -7.81 -0.27
CA LEU A 92 -15.84 -6.79 -1.23
C LEU A 92 -14.32 -6.52 -1.17
N PRO A 93 -13.69 -6.16 -2.31
CA PRO A 93 -12.32 -5.62 -2.35
C PRO A 93 -12.04 -4.48 -1.35
N ASN A 94 -13.11 -3.89 -0.79
CA ASN A 94 -13.09 -2.76 0.13
C ASN A 94 -13.15 -3.17 1.62
N GLN A 95 -13.30 -4.47 1.95
CA GLN A 95 -13.41 -4.93 3.35
C GLN A 95 -12.07 -5.31 3.99
N LEU A 96 -11.04 -5.53 3.17
CA LEU A 96 -9.71 -5.89 3.61
C LEU A 96 -8.68 -4.91 3.05
N VAL A 97 -7.83 -4.40 3.92
CA VAL A 97 -6.78 -3.45 3.56
C VAL A 97 -5.44 -4.04 3.98
N PHE A 98 -4.53 -4.22 3.04
CA PHE A 98 -3.14 -4.53 3.38
C PHE A 98 -2.32 -3.24 3.38
N ALA A 99 -1.82 -2.87 4.55
CA ALA A 99 -1.09 -1.63 4.79
C ALA A 99 -0.05 -1.83 5.90
N ASP A 100 0.83 -0.85 6.07
CA ASP A 100 1.88 -0.79 7.09
C ASP A 100 1.59 0.28 8.16
N PHE A 101 0.31 0.55 8.42
CA PHE A 101 -0.10 1.52 9.42
C PHE A 101 0.32 1.08 10.83
N PRO A 102 1.16 1.85 11.54
CA PRO A 102 1.51 1.54 12.91
C PRO A 102 0.30 1.80 13.82
N GLU A 103 -0.01 0.88 14.73
CA GLU A 103 -1.14 1.05 15.66
C GLU A 103 -0.89 2.19 16.66
N ARG A 104 0.39 2.46 16.96
CA ARG A 104 0.82 3.56 17.82
C ARG A 104 2.01 4.30 17.24
N PRO A 105 2.15 5.60 17.54
CA PRO A 105 3.35 6.37 17.18
C PRO A 105 4.63 5.65 17.66
N ALA A 106 5.67 5.67 16.83
CA ALA A 106 6.98 5.04 17.07
C ALA A 106 7.03 3.50 17.10
N GLN A 107 5.93 2.79 16.78
CA GLN A 107 6.01 1.37 16.45
C GLN A 107 6.60 1.13 15.05
N PRO A 108 7.25 -0.03 14.82
CA PRO A 108 7.69 -0.40 13.48
C PRO A 108 6.48 -0.51 12.54
N GLN A 109 6.65 0.00 11.33
CA GLN A 109 5.71 -0.22 10.22
C GLN A 109 5.83 -1.67 9.78
N ILE A 110 4.78 -2.43 10.08
CA ILE A 110 4.69 -3.85 9.74
C ILE A 110 3.54 -3.97 8.76
N TYR A 111 3.84 -4.45 7.55
CA TYR A 111 2.84 -4.63 6.53
C TYR A 111 1.94 -5.84 6.87
N LYS A 112 0.65 -5.59 7.06
CA LYS A 112 -0.30 -6.60 7.55
C LYS A 112 -1.73 -6.36 7.04
N GLU A 113 -2.56 -7.39 7.24
CA GLU A 113 -4.00 -7.36 6.99
C GLU A 113 -4.72 -6.54 8.06
N PHE A 114 -5.54 -5.58 7.63
CA PHE A 114 -6.52 -4.86 8.42
C PHE A 114 -7.92 -5.17 7.91
N LYS A 115 -8.87 -5.29 8.85
CA LYS A 115 -10.28 -5.27 8.52
C LYS A 115 -10.74 -3.83 8.38
N MET A 116 -11.62 -3.56 7.43
CA MET A 116 -12.27 -2.25 7.32
C MET A 116 -13.33 -2.14 8.42
N ASP A 117 -12.89 -1.73 9.61
CA ASP A 117 -13.72 -1.58 10.80
C ASP A 117 -13.45 -0.25 11.54
N ASP A 118 -14.21 -0.05 12.62
CA ASP A 118 -14.09 1.14 13.47
C ASP A 118 -12.71 1.23 14.15
N GLU A 119 -12.00 0.11 14.33
CA GLU A 119 -10.67 0.10 14.92
C GLU A 119 -9.63 0.69 13.96
N LEU A 120 -9.63 0.25 12.69
CA LEU A 120 -8.79 0.84 11.64
C LEU A 120 -9.06 2.34 11.50
N SER A 121 -10.35 2.71 11.49
CA SER A 121 -10.76 4.12 11.42
C SER A 121 -10.21 4.93 12.61
N ARG A 122 -10.31 4.39 13.82
CA ARG A 122 -9.78 5.03 15.03
C ARG A 122 -8.27 5.22 14.97
N ILE A 123 -7.51 4.19 14.56
CA ILE A 123 -6.05 4.28 14.43
C ILE A 123 -5.66 5.42 13.48
N LEU A 124 -6.32 5.53 12.33
CA LEU A 124 -6.01 6.57 11.35
C LEU A 124 -6.46 7.97 11.80
N MET A 125 -7.54 8.07 12.56
CA MET A 125 -7.96 9.33 13.19
C MET A 125 -6.97 9.77 14.27
N ASP A 126 -6.45 8.86 15.09
CA ASP A 126 -5.41 9.17 16.08
C ASP A 126 -4.15 9.76 15.39
N HIS A 127 -3.72 9.18 14.26
CA HIS A 127 -2.62 9.75 13.44
C HIS A 127 -2.94 11.13 12.87
N LEU A 128 -4.19 11.38 12.47
CA LEU A 128 -4.62 12.68 11.98
C LEU A 128 -4.64 13.73 13.09
N ASP A 129 -5.02 13.35 14.30
CA ASP A 129 -4.99 14.24 15.46
C ASP A 129 -3.55 14.59 15.86
N ASP A 130 -2.65 13.60 15.89
CA ASP A 130 -1.22 13.82 16.10
C ASP A 130 -0.61 14.75 15.02
N TYR A 131 -1.02 14.59 13.76
CA TYR A 131 -0.66 15.53 12.69
C TYR A 131 -1.12 16.95 13.02
N ASN A 132 -2.38 17.11 13.42
CA ASN A 132 -2.99 18.41 13.68
C ASN A 132 -2.39 19.12 14.91
N LEU A 133 -1.91 18.36 15.91
CA LEU A 133 -1.23 18.90 17.08
C LEU A 133 0.17 19.44 16.77
N THR A 134 0.85 18.86 15.79
CA THR A 134 2.26 19.18 15.47
C THR A 134 2.43 20.05 14.23
N SER A 135 1.44 20.07 13.33
CA SER A 135 1.50 20.78 12.05
C SER A 135 1.04 22.23 12.15
N GLN A 136 1.71 23.12 11.41
CA GLN A 136 1.26 24.51 11.23
C GLN A 136 0.08 24.64 10.24
N LYS A 137 -0.28 23.56 9.54
CA LYS A 137 -1.37 23.52 8.55
C LYS A 137 -2.30 22.33 8.89
N PRO A 138 -3.20 22.48 9.87
CA PRO A 138 -4.10 21.40 10.28
C PRO A 138 -5.07 21.02 9.14
N MET A 139 -5.53 19.77 9.17
CA MET A 139 -6.43 19.17 8.20
C MET A 139 -7.64 18.55 8.91
N HIS A 140 -8.84 18.88 8.47
CA HIS A 140 -10.08 18.27 8.93
C HIS A 140 -10.55 17.24 7.90
N LEU A 141 -10.00 16.03 7.98
CA LEU A 141 -10.37 14.92 7.10
C LEU A 141 -11.43 14.05 7.77
N ILE A 142 -12.39 13.62 6.97
CA ILE A 142 -13.31 12.54 7.35
C ILE A 142 -12.84 11.30 6.59
N LEU A 143 -12.44 10.28 7.34
CA LEU A 143 -11.89 9.03 6.80
C LEU A 143 -13.00 8.00 6.63
N PHE A 144 -13.68 8.06 5.48
CA PHE A 144 -14.56 6.98 5.02
C PHE A 144 -13.75 5.86 4.35
N ASP A 145 -14.35 4.69 4.13
CA ASP A 145 -13.71 3.51 3.52
C ASP A 145 -12.87 3.83 2.28
N ASP A 146 -13.43 4.61 1.34
CA ASP A 146 -12.71 5.04 0.14
C ASP A 146 -11.47 5.88 0.45
N ALA A 147 -11.52 6.74 1.48
CA ALA A 147 -10.37 7.55 1.88
C ALA A 147 -9.27 6.67 2.49
N ILE A 148 -9.66 5.65 3.25
CA ILE A 148 -8.74 4.68 3.86
C ILE A 148 -8.08 3.81 2.78
N LEU A 149 -8.85 3.32 1.81
CA LEU A 149 -8.33 2.57 0.66
C LEU A 149 -7.33 3.41 -0.13
N HIS A 150 -7.66 4.68 -0.41
CA HIS A 150 -6.73 5.59 -1.07
C HIS A 150 -5.48 5.89 -0.23
N LEU A 151 -5.61 5.92 1.10
CA LEU A 151 -4.48 6.13 2.00
C LEU A 151 -3.52 4.92 1.97
N ALA A 152 -4.05 3.71 1.95
CA ALA A 152 -3.28 2.48 1.78
C ALA A 152 -2.63 2.38 0.39
N GLN A 153 -3.22 3.05 -0.60
CA GLN A 153 -2.78 3.07 -1.99
C GLN A 153 -2.26 4.47 -2.38
N ILE A 154 -1.28 5.01 -1.65
CA ILE A 154 -0.73 6.39 -1.81
C ILE A 154 -0.55 6.81 -3.28
N ALA A 155 -0.17 5.89 -4.17
CA ALA A 155 -0.01 6.11 -5.61
C ALA A 155 -1.25 6.67 -6.34
N ARG A 156 -2.47 6.52 -5.79
CA ARG A 156 -3.73 6.90 -6.46
C ARG A 156 -4.36 8.17 -5.91
N SER A 157 -3.92 8.66 -4.75
CA SER A 157 -4.55 9.83 -4.14
C SER A 157 -4.02 11.12 -4.77
N GLY A 158 -4.79 11.72 -5.69
CA GLY A 158 -4.53 13.08 -6.18
C GLY A 158 -4.78 14.18 -5.12
N ARG A 159 -5.17 13.78 -3.91
CA ARG A 159 -5.55 14.68 -2.82
C ARG A 159 -4.33 14.93 -1.93
N GLN A 160 -3.80 16.15 -2.00
CA GLN A 160 -2.64 16.59 -1.21
C GLN A 160 -2.78 16.32 0.30
N SER A 161 -4.01 16.35 0.82
CA SER A 161 -4.26 16.08 2.24
C SER A 161 -4.04 14.62 2.63
N LEU A 162 -4.43 13.67 1.78
CA LEU A 162 -4.17 12.24 2.01
C LEU A 162 -2.68 11.94 1.87
N ILE A 163 -1.99 12.54 0.88
CA ILE A 163 -0.54 12.40 0.74
C ILE A 163 0.19 12.94 1.99
N ARG A 164 -0.26 14.07 2.56
CA ARG A 164 0.30 14.63 3.80
C ARG A 164 0.16 13.68 4.98
N LEU A 165 -1.04 13.13 5.17
CA LEU A 165 -1.29 12.17 6.24
C LEU A 165 -0.49 10.88 6.03
N ALA A 166 -0.45 10.36 4.81
CA ALA A 166 0.29 9.14 4.49
C ALA A 166 1.80 9.32 4.69
N ALA A 167 2.37 10.46 4.30
CA ALA A 167 3.77 10.76 4.54
C ALA A 167 4.09 10.82 6.04
N LEU A 168 3.20 11.39 6.87
CA LEU A 168 3.36 11.35 8.32
C LEU A 168 3.37 9.91 8.85
N ILE A 169 2.35 9.12 8.49
CA ILE A 169 2.21 7.72 8.93
C ILE A 169 3.43 6.90 8.50
N ALA A 170 3.93 7.14 7.29
CA ALA A 170 5.13 6.54 6.73
C ALA A 170 6.45 7.07 7.36
N ASN A 171 6.41 8.04 8.28
CA ASN A 171 7.58 8.76 8.80
C ASN A 171 8.48 9.36 7.69
N CYS A 172 7.86 9.69 6.56
CA CYS A 172 8.50 10.30 5.41
C CYS A 172 8.41 11.82 5.51
N LYS A 173 9.52 12.49 5.17
CA LYS A 173 9.51 13.94 5.05
C LYS A 173 8.81 14.36 3.77
N LEU A 174 7.64 14.99 3.90
CA LEU A 174 6.95 15.58 2.75
C LEU A 174 7.63 16.88 2.31
N GLN A 175 7.97 16.98 1.02
CA GLN A 175 8.53 18.17 0.40
C GLN A 175 7.62 18.66 -0.73
N THR A 176 6.89 19.74 -0.46
CA THR A 176 6.04 20.37 -1.48
C THR A 176 6.75 21.53 -2.15
N VAL A 177 6.68 21.58 -3.48
CA VAL A 177 7.14 22.73 -4.26
C VAL A 177 6.09 23.84 -4.20
N GLU A 178 6.51 25.05 -3.83
CA GLU A 178 5.66 26.24 -3.86
C GLU A 178 5.89 27.02 -5.16
N VAL A 179 4.90 26.96 -6.05
CA VAL A 179 4.97 27.65 -7.35
C VAL A 179 4.62 29.12 -7.15
N ILE A 180 5.64 29.99 -7.27
CA ILE A 180 5.50 31.45 -7.30
C ILE A 180 5.53 31.97 -8.74
N LYS A 181 5.11 33.22 -8.97
CA LYS A 181 5.08 33.82 -10.33
C LYS A 181 6.43 33.77 -11.07
N SER A 182 7.54 33.78 -10.34
CA SER A 182 8.90 33.69 -10.87
C SER A 182 9.49 32.27 -10.81
N TYR A 183 8.67 31.24 -10.65
CA TYR A 183 9.12 29.85 -10.57
C TYR A 183 9.60 29.36 -11.94
N GLY A 184 10.90 29.41 -12.16
CA GLY A 184 11.55 28.96 -13.38
C GLY A 184 12.37 27.68 -13.19
N GLN A 185 12.94 27.18 -14.28
CA GLN A 185 13.73 25.94 -14.28
C GLN A 185 14.90 25.96 -13.28
N MET A 186 15.50 27.12 -13.02
CA MET A 186 16.57 27.26 -12.04
C MET A 186 16.09 27.01 -10.61
N VAL A 187 14.95 27.59 -10.22
CA VAL A 187 14.36 27.40 -8.89
C VAL A 187 13.96 25.94 -8.69
N PHE A 188 13.37 25.33 -9.73
CA PHE A 188 13.04 23.90 -9.72
C PHE A 188 14.25 23.00 -9.51
N ARG A 189 15.36 23.26 -10.20
CA ARG A 189 16.60 22.49 -10.00
C ARG A 189 17.13 22.63 -8.57
N GLU A 190 17.02 23.80 -7.96
CA GLU A 190 17.44 23.99 -6.58
C GLU A 190 16.53 23.24 -5.59
N ASP A 191 15.22 23.21 -5.82
CA ASP A 191 14.29 22.44 -4.97
C ASP A 191 14.49 20.92 -5.13
N LEU A 192 14.77 20.44 -6.34
CA LEU A 192 15.17 19.05 -6.56
C LEU A 192 16.48 18.72 -5.84
N LYS A 193 17.51 19.56 -5.95
CA LYS A 193 18.79 19.35 -5.22
C LYS A 193 18.57 19.28 -3.72
N LYS A 194 17.75 20.16 -3.14
CA LYS A 194 17.43 20.10 -1.71
C LYS A 194 16.82 18.76 -1.33
N SER A 195 15.87 18.27 -2.13
CA SER A 195 15.19 16.99 -1.88
C SER A 195 16.14 15.80 -2.03
N LEU A 196 16.96 15.78 -3.08
CA LEU A 196 17.98 14.77 -3.29
C LEU A 196 19.04 14.75 -2.18
N ARG A 197 19.43 15.92 -1.64
CA ARG A 197 20.36 15.98 -0.50
C ARG A 197 19.74 15.43 0.78
N VAL A 198 18.46 15.70 1.04
CA VAL A 198 17.76 15.11 2.19
C VAL A 198 17.73 13.58 2.06
N ALA A 199 17.37 13.06 0.88
CA ALA A 199 17.35 11.63 0.62
C ALA A 199 18.74 10.98 0.73
N GLY A 200 19.74 11.58 0.07
CA GLY A 200 21.08 11.00 -0.08
C GLY A 200 22.01 11.24 1.11
N GLU A 201 22.16 12.50 1.55
CA GLU A 201 23.13 12.87 2.59
C GLU A 201 22.59 12.53 3.99
N LYS A 202 21.32 12.84 4.26
CA LYS A 202 20.70 12.59 5.57
C LYS A 202 20.12 11.19 5.71
N LYS A 203 20.07 10.42 4.61
CA LYS A 203 19.43 9.09 4.54
C LYS A 203 18.01 9.09 5.10
N GLN A 204 17.31 10.21 4.91
CA GLN A 204 15.94 10.39 5.40
C GLN A 204 14.98 10.08 4.25
N GLN A 205 13.98 9.22 4.51
CA GLN A 205 12.92 8.96 3.53
C GLN A 205 12.11 10.24 3.29
N CYS A 206 11.86 10.55 2.02
CA CYS A 206 11.15 11.77 1.61
C CYS A 206 10.19 11.48 0.45
N VAL A 207 9.10 12.23 0.42
CA VAL A 207 8.04 12.20 -0.60
C VAL A 207 7.82 13.60 -1.13
#